data_AF-A0A1Z8SKZ8-F1
#
_entry.id   AF-A0A1Z8SKZ8-F1
#
_cell.length_a   1.000
_cell.length_b   1.000
_cell.length_c   1.000
_cell.angle_alpha   90.00
_cell.angle_beta   90.00
_cell.angle_gamma   90.00
#
_symmetry.space_group_name_H-M   'P 1'
#
loop_
_entity.id
_entity.type
_entity.pdbx_description
1 polymer ?
#
loop_
_entity_poly.entity_id
_entity_poly.type
_entity_poly.pdbx_seq_one_letter_code
_entity_poly.pdbx_strand_id
1 'polypeptide(L)'
;MSSQEMFTGSDGGGWLQIEKLTIRRGDKEVLKEIDLGIGSGELVAIVGANGSGKSSLLATLLGQVSPNAGSISVDGADLTKLSDFDRASLFAWLPQENPTPEPLLVEDVVAAARYHFDEPRQVALEEARAALKLSGAGDLAKRWWNQLSGGERQRVEMATLRAQEARVWLLDEPANHLDPIWRTRLLEDLQQRILAGQTVVVVLHDIRLLKDLEQIEARVVALSDGKIVYDGNDPAELGDDWQQKIYADDSQLQSAADSSSKKPWGRIQLGLWALFTLFLGIVTAWIGSPLDGDLGQQILAELRLPRAISGMVLGAVLAGAGAVLQILLQNPLATPGTVGTTAGASLGVIVALLLGAGAESWGVPLLPFAAFVGALVVTTVVVLIAARNQTRTEDVLLAGIALTLMTGAISSALRLGFDQVMALDALRWSLGSLTLIGFDRLWLALPFLLISIIGMLALLRPLDVLVTGTDRARSRGVDIRRVRTLGVGLSSLGVAAGVAMAGPIAFVGLVCPHIMRLLGGAQPRFLVPASMLLGVAFLPLCDSLGRILSAQREVPVGVITAALGAPLLFLLVLRRSRRR
;
A
#
# COMPACT_ATOMS: atom_id res chain seq x y z
N MET A 1 -7.20 30.71 19.05
CA MET A 1 -7.59 30.78 20.48
C MET A 1 -6.96 29.59 21.16
N SER A 2 -6.26 29.82 22.28
CA SER A 2 -5.20 28.99 22.84
C SER A 2 -5.65 27.63 23.37
N SER A 3 -4.98 26.58 22.90
CA SER A 3 -5.23 25.16 23.20
C SER A 3 -4.68 24.67 24.55
N GLN A 4 -4.53 25.55 25.55
CA GLN A 4 -3.78 25.24 26.78
C GLN A 4 -4.57 25.28 28.10
N GLU A 5 -5.87 25.57 28.09
CA GLU A 5 -6.67 25.60 29.33
C GLU A 5 -7.94 24.75 29.19
N MET A 6 -7.80 23.42 29.28
CA MET A 6 -8.96 22.54 29.50
C MET A 6 -8.60 21.12 29.97
N PHE A 7 -7.59 20.91 30.82
CA PHE A 7 -7.26 19.53 31.24
C PHE A 7 -6.84 19.44 32.71
N THR A 8 -7.84 19.44 33.59
CA THR A 8 -7.74 18.87 34.94
C THR A 8 -9.02 18.10 35.24
N GLY A 9 -9.01 16.80 34.94
CA GLY A 9 -10.05 15.86 35.35
C GLY A 9 -9.54 15.04 36.54
N SER A 10 -10.00 15.41 37.73
CA SER A 10 -9.92 14.63 38.97
C SER A 10 -11.02 13.58 38.98
N ASP A 11 -10.68 12.32 39.27
CA ASP A 11 -11.42 11.32 40.06
C ASP A 11 -11.05 9.91 39.59
N GLY A 12 -10.19 9.21 40.36
CA GLY A 12 -10.10 7.75 40.56
C GLY A 12 -10.10 6.72 39.42
N GLY A 13 -10.47 7.08 38.19
CA GLY A 13 -10.47 6.23 37.01
C GLY A 13 -9.42 6.75 36.04
N GLY A 14 -8.50 5.89 35.61
CA GLY A 14 -7.53 6.21 34.56
C GLY A 14 -8.18 6.83 33.32
N TRP A 15 -7.40 7.62 32.58
CA TRP A 15 -7.87 8.36 31.40
C TRP A 15 -8.30 7.44 30.24
N LEU A 16 -7.76 6.21 30.16
CA LEU A 16 -8.26 5.14 29.30
C LEU A 16 -9.05 4.14 30.14
N GLN A 17 -10.33 3.92 29.80
CA GLN A 17 -11.22 2.98 30.46
C GLN A 17 -11.70 1.94 29.45
N ILE A 18 -11.66 0.68 29.84
CA ILE A 18 -12.22 -0.47 29.13
C ILE A 18 -13.25 -1.09 30.06
N GLU A 19 -14.50 -1.19 29.61
CA GLU A 19 -15.60 -1.75 30.39
C GLU A 19 -16.24 -2.93 29.65
N LYS A 20 -16.25 -4.10 30.29
CA LYS A 20 -16.85 -5.36 29.82
C LYS A 20 -16.51 -5.70 28.38
N LEU A 21 -15.28 -5.41 27.94
CA LEU A 21 -14.87 -5.60 26.55
C LEU A 21 -14.89 -7.07 26.18
N THR A 22 -15.66 -7.37 25.13
CA THR A 22 -15.78 -8.73 24.57
C THR A 22 -15.44 -8.71 23.08
N ILE A 23 -14.56 -9.63 22.66
CA ILE A 23 -14.12 -9.79 21.28
C ILE A 23 -14.31 -11.24 20.84
N ARG A 24 -14.95 -11.44 19.69
CA ARG A 24 -15.19 -12.74 19.06
C ARG A 24 -14.47 -12.83 17.74
N ARG A 25 -13.91 -14.00 17.44
CA ARG A 25 -13.33 -14.33 16.13
C ARG A 25 -13.97 -15.61 15.63
N GLY A 26 -14.92 -15.47 14.68
CA GLY A 26 -15.86 -16.54 14.37
C GLY A 26 -16.71 -16.86 15.60
N ASP A 27 -16.80 -18.14 15.95
CA ASP A 27 -17.59 -18.59 17.12
C ASP A 27 -16.85 -18.46 18.46
N LYS A 28 -15.53 -18.27 18.44
CA LYS A 28 -14.68 -18.25 19.64
C LYS A 28 -14.60 -16.84 20.24
N GLU A 29 -14.93 -16.70 21.52
CA GLU A 29 -14.62 -15.52 22.33
C GLU A 29 -13.14 -15.49 22.68
N VAL A 30 -12.45 -14.46 22.19
CA VAL A 30 -11.02 -14.21 22.39
C VAL A 30 -10.79 -13.34 23.62
N LEU A 31 -11.62 -12.33 23.85
CA LEU A 31 -11.67 -11.53 25.08
C LEU A 31 -13.09 -11.62 25.66
N LYS A 32 -13.20 -11.75 26.97
CA LYS A 32 -14.44 -12.02 27.72
C LYS A 32 -14.56 -11.05 28.88
N GLU A 33 -15.42 -10.03 28.71
CA GLU A 33 -15.75 -9.05 29.74
C GLU A 33 -14.51 -8.44 30.43
N ILE A 34 -13.57 -7.93 29.63
CA ILE A 34 -12.36 -7.28 30.15
C ILE A 34 -12.73 -5.91 30.72
N ASP A 35 -12.41 -5.68 32.00
CA ASP A 35 -12.45 -4.37 32.65
C ASP A 35 -11.01 -3.92 32.97
N LEU A 36 -10.58 -2.77 32.44
CA LEU A 36 -9.22 -2.27 32.62
C LEU A 36 -9.17 -0.74 32.54
N GLY A 37 -8.57 -0.10 33.54
CA GLY A 37 -8.29 1.34 33.55
C GLY A 37 -6.79 1.61 33.51
N ILE A 38 -6.34 2.54 32.65
CA ILE A 38 -4.94 2.98 32.54
C ILE A 38 -4.84 4.48 32.81
N GLY A 39 -4.00 4.84 33.79
CA GLY A 39 -3.64 6.20 34.20
C GLY A 39 -2.57 6.84 33.31
N SER A 40 -2.36 8.14 33.52
CA SER A 40 -1.34 8.90 32.78
C SER A 40 0.03 8.69 33.40
N GLY A 41 1.06 8.46 32.56
CA GLY A 41 2.44 8.20 33.02
C GLY A 41 2.62 6.81 33.64
N GLU A 42 1.63 5.94 33.52
CA GLU A 42 1.67 4.57 34.06
C GLU A 42 2.48 3.65 33.13
N LEU A 43 3.25 2.73 33.73
CA LEU A 43 3.83 1.57 33.06
C LEU A 43 2.95 0.34 33.34
N VAL A 44 2.23 -0.12 32.31
CA VAL A 44 1.39 -1.31 32.39
C VAL A 44 2.04 -2.45 31.60
N ALA A 45 2.38 -3.53 32.29
CA ALA A 45 2.93 -4.74 31.69
C ALA A 45 1.84 -5.80 31.53
N ILE A 46 1.52 -6.14 30.28
CA ILE A 46 0.54 -7.17 29.95
C ILE A 46 1.25 -8.50 29.72
N VAL A 47 0.94 -9.50 30.54
CA VAL A 47 1.56 -10.84 30.49
C VAL A 47 0.52 -11.93 30.27
N GLY A 48 0.92 -13.06 29.69
CA GLY A 48 0.02 -14.19 29.44
C GLY A 48 0.53 -15.12 28.35
N ALA A 49 -0.04 -16.33 28.26
CA ALA A 49 0.33 -17.32 27.25
C ALA A 49 0.03 -16.85 25.81
N ASN A 50 0.61 -17.53 24.81
CA ASN A 50 0.20 -17.34 23.42
C ASN A 50 -1.29 -17.67 23.25
N GLY A 51 -2.03 -16.79 22.57
CA GLY A 51 -3.47 -16.95 22.39
C GLY A 51 -4.35 -16.52 23.58
N SER A 52 -3.78 -15.97 24.66
CA SER A 52 -4.55 -15.43 25.82
C SER A 52 -5.38 -14.18 25.53
N GLY A 53 -5.11 -13.50 24.41
CA GLY A 53 -5.86 -12.31 23.97
C GLY A 53 -5.06 -11.00 23.93
N LYS A 54 -3.79 -10.99 24.33
CA LYS A 54 -2.91 -9.78 24.40
C LYS A 54 -2.90 -8.96 23.11
N SER A 55 -2.55 -9.57 21.98
CA SER A 55 -2.53 -8.88 20.69
C SER A 55 -3.93 -8.47 20.23
N SER A 56 -4.99 -9.18 20.64
CA SER A 56 -6.38 -8.78 20.33
C SER A 56 -6.82 -7.56 21.14
N LEU A 57 -6.35 -7.43 22.38
CA LEU A 57 -6.56 -6.24 23.22
C LEU A 57 -5.87 -5.03 22.59
N LEU A 58 -4.58 -5.14 22.24
CA LEU A 58 -3.85 -4.07 21.54
C LEU A 58 -4.49 -3.71 20.20
N ALA A 59 -4.86 -4.71 19.39
CA ALA A 59 -5.54 -4.48 18.11
C ALA A 59 -6.88 -3.74 18.29
N THR A 60 -7.59 -3.98 19.40
CA THR A 60 -8.84 -3.27 19.69
C THR A 60 -8.58 -1.79 20.07
N LEU A 61 -7.55 -1.52 20.89
CA LEU A 61 -7.13 -0.14 21.22
C LEU A 61 -6.70 0.63 19.96
N LEU A 62 -5.99 -0.03 19.05
CA LEU A 62 -5.58 0.50 17.76
C LEU A 62 -6.73 0.62 16.74
N GLY A 63 -7.95 0.23 17.10
CA GLY A 63 -9.12 0.26 16.22
C GLY A 63 -9.10 -0.80 15.12
N GLN A 64 -8.12 -1.70 15.10
CA GLN A 64 -7.97 -2.77 14.13
C GLN A 64 -9.10 -3.79 14.23
N VAL A 65 -9.57 -4.06 15.45
CA VAL A 65 -10.71 -4.92 15.75
C VAL A 65 -11.78 -4.11 16.48
N SER A 66 -13.04 -4.26 16.08
CA SER A 66 -14.16 -3.60 16.76
C SER A 66 -14.69 -4.48 17.90
N PRO A 67 -15.04 -3.90 19.06
CA PRO A 67 -15.74 -4.59 20.14
C PRO A 67 -17.04 -5.27 19.66
N ASN A 68 -17.30 -6.50 20.13
CA ASN A 68 -18.61 -7.14 19.98
C ASN A 68 -19.57 -6.72 21.09
N ALA A 69 -19.04 -6.47 22.29
CA ALA A 69 -19.74 -5.90 23.44
C ALA A 69 -18.76 -5.13 24.33
N GLY A 70 -19.30 -4.30 25.23
CA GLY A 70 -18.53 -3.40 26.08
C GLY A 70 -18.18 -2.08 25.40
N SER A 71 -17.45 -1.22 26.11
CA SER A 71 -17.03 0.11 25.65
C SER A 71 -15.58 0.38 25.99
N ILE A 72 -14.95 1.22 25.17
CA ILE A 72 -13.60 1.75 25.44
C ILE A 72 -13.71 3.26 25.35
N SER A 73 -13.27 3.98 26.38
CA SER A 73 -13.29 5.44 26.39
C SER A 73 -11.95 6.04 26.77
N VAL A 74 -11.62 7.17 26.15
CA VAL A 74 -10.45 7.99 26.42
C VAL A 74 -10.92 9.38 26.83
N ASP A 75 -10.57 9.83 28.04
CA ASP A 75 -11.06 11.08 28.65
C ASP A 75 -12.61 11.18 28.60
N GLY A 76 -13.29 10.05 28.80
CA GLY A 76 -14.75 9.93 28.71
C GLY A 76 -15.33 9.89 27.29
N ALA A 77 -14.53 10.10 26.24
CA ALA A 77 -14.95 9.98 24.85
C ALA A 77 -14.82 8.54 24.35
N ASP A 78 -15.87 8.02 23.70
CA ASP A 78 -15.88 6.67 23.12
C ASP A 78 -14.81 6.52 22.04
N LEU A 79 -13.82 5.68 22.33
CA LEU A 79 -12.68 5.41 21.48
C LEU A 79 -13.13 4.84 20.13
N THR A 80 -14.20 4.04 20.08
CA THR A 80 -14.65 3.38 18.83
C THR A 80 -15.19 4.36 17.79
N LYS A 81 -15.56 5.58 18.21
CA LYS A 81 -16.06 6.65 17.33
C LYS A 81 -14.96 7.55 16.79
N LEU A 82 -13.75 7.47 17.34
CA LEU A 82 -12.61 8.24 16.84
C LEU A 82 -12.16 7.73 15.47
N SER A 83 -11.81 8.67 14.59
CA SER A 83 -11.18 8.33 13.32
C SER A 83 -9.81 7.70 13.54
N ASP A 84 -9.30 6.93 12.56
CA ASP A 84 -7.93 6.41 12.65
C ASP A 84 -6.92 7.56 12.84
N PHE A 85 -7.18 8.71 12.21
CA PHE A 85 -6.37 9.93 12.32
C PHE A 85 -6.30 10.47 13.76
N ASP A 86 -7.44 10.66 14.42
CA ASP A 86 -7.47 11.15 15.80
C ASP A 86 -6.85 10.12 16.76
N ARG A 87 -7.11 8.83 16.53
CA ARG A 87 -6.57 7.73 17.33
C ARG A 87 -5.04 7.65 17.26
N ALA A 88 -4.44 8.03 16.15
CA ALA A 88 -2.98 8.01 15.97
C ALA A 88 -2.24 9.01 16.88
N SER A 89 -2.94 10.05 17.36
CA SER A 89 -2.42 10.97 18.40
C SER A 89 -2.43 10.36 19.82
N LEU A 90 -3.21 9.29 20.01
CA LEU A 90 -3.33 8.61 21.31
C LEU A 90 -2.33 7.45 21.44
N PHE A 91 -2.14 6.67 20.38
CA PHE A 91 -1.34 5.43 20.43
C PHE A 91 -0.24 5.40 19.37
N ALA A 92 1.02 5.33 19.82
CA ALA A 92 2.16 4.93 19.00
C ALA A 92 2.42 3.44 19.23
N TRP A 93 2.63 2.67 18.16
CA TRP A 93 2.66 1.20 18.24
C TRP A 93 3.93 0.61 17.65
N LEU A 94 4.53 -0.32 18.41
CA LEU A 94 5.62 -1.18 17.96
C LEU A 94 5.10 -2.62 17.84
N PRO A 95 4.94 -3.16 16.61
CA PRO A 95 4.47 -4.54 16.40
C PRO A 95 5.52 -5.60 16.74
N GLN A 96 5.05 -6.81 17.05
CA GLN A 96 5.86 -8.01 17.32
C GLN A 96 6.66 -8.47 16.09
N GLU A 97 6.03 -8.54 14.91
CA GLU A 97 6.69 -8.91 13.66
C GLU A 97 6.74 -7.75 12.67
N ASN A 98 7.88 -7.66 11.98
CA ASN A 98 8.10 -6.71 10.90
C ASN A 98 8.21 -7.43 9.56
N PRO A 99 7.18 -7.38 8.70
CA PRO A 99 7.33 -7.86 7.34
C PRO A 99 8.38 -6.99 6.62
N THR A 100 9.60 -7.49 6.45
CA THR A 100 10.54 -6.92 5.49
C THR A 100 10.24 -7.51 4.13
N PRO A 101 9.67 -6.75 3.17
CA PRO A 101 10.46 -6.41 1.99
C PRO A 101 9.91 -5.25 1.13
N GLU A 102 10.23 -3.99 1.45
CA GLU A 102 10.29 -2.92 0.44
C GLU A 102 11.48 -1.98 0.73
N PRO A 103 12.31 -1.62 -0.27
CA PRO A 103 13.40 -0.68 -0.08
C PRO A 103 12.83 0.73 0.13
N LEU A 104 12.76 1.14 1.40
CA LEU A 104 12.41 2.48 1.87
C LEU A 104 13.62 3.11 2.55
N LEU A 105 13.72 4.45 2.55
CA LEU A 105 14.76 5.15 3.30
C LEU A 105 14.31 5.30 4.75
N VAL A 106 15.26 5.21 5.68
CA VAL A 106 15.02 5.31 7.12
C VAL A 106 14.30 6.60 7.50
N GLU A 107 14.73 7.75 6.99
CA GLU A 107 14.06 9.03 7.29
C GLU A 107 12.60 9.07 6.83
N ASP A 108 12.26 8.36 5.76
CA ASP A 108 10.90 8.30 5.24
C ASP A 108 10.03 7.32 6.04
N VAL A 109 10.61 6.23 6.55
CA VAL A 109 9.93 5.31 7.48
C VAL A 109 9.54 6.02 8.78
N VAL A 110 10.43 6.87 9.29
CA VAL A 110 10.18 7.66 10.51
C VAL A 110 9.23 8.83 10.23
N ALA A 111 9.40 9.56 9.11
CA ALA A 111 8.47 10.63 8.74
C ALA A 111 7.04 10.12 8.50
N ALA A 112 6.87 8.89 8.05
CA ALA A 112 5.55 8.27 7.91
C ALA A 112 4.81 8.13 9.24
N ALA A 113 5.51 8.09 10.40
CA ALA A 113 4.89 8.07 11.72
C ALA A 113 4.19 9.41 12.08
N ARG A 114 4.52 10.49 11.36
CA ARG A 114 3.97 11.84 11.54
C ARG A 114 2.74 12.12 10.67
N TYR A 115 2.17 11.10 10.04
CA TYR A 115 1.05 11.28 9.11
C TYR A 115 -0.14 12.01 9.74
N HIS A 116 -0.46 11.70 11.01
CA HIS A 116 -1.58 12.31 11.75
C HIS A 116 -1.41 13.81 12.07
N PHE A 117 -0.24 14.41 11.85
CA PHE A 117 -0.07 15.86 12.03
C PHE A 117 -0.58 16.68 10.83
N ASP A 118 -0.90 16.03 9.72
CA ASP A 118 -1.22 16.65 8.41
C ASP A 118 -0.21 17.71 7.91
N GLU A 119 0.99 17.72 8.46
CA GLU A 119 2.00 18.74 8.19
C GLU A 119 2.72 18.58 6.83
N PRO A 120 3.38 19.64 6.32
CA PRO A 120 4.20 19.54 5.12
C PRO A 120 5.37 18.55 5.30
N ARG A 121 5.70 17.82 4.23
CA ARG A 121 6.77 16.79 4.24
C ARG A 121 8.12 17.29 4.78
N GLN A 122 8.48 18.55 4.50
CA GLN A 122 9.76 19.09 4.96
C GLN A 122 9.83 19.11 6.49
N VAL A 123 8.75 19.56 7.14
CA VAL A 123 8.60 19.54 8.59
C VAL A 123 8.65 18.09 9.11
N ALA A 124 7.88 17.19 8.51
CA ALA A 124 7.88 15.78 8.90
C ALA A 124 9.26 15.11 8.81
N LEU A 125 10.07 15.46 7.80
CA LEU A 125 11.44 14.96 7.67
C LEU A 125 12.40 15.57 8.68
N GLU A 126 12.24 16.85 8.99
CA GLU A 126 13.06 17.53 10.00
C GLU A 126 12.84 16.90 11.38
N GLU A 127 11.58 16.71 11.76
CA GLU A 127 11.19 16.05 13.00
C GLU A 127 11.59 14.56 13.00
N ALA A 128 11.44 13.85 11.88
CA ALA A 128 11.92 12.48 11.76
C ALA A 128 13.43 12.37 11.98
N ARG A 129 14.22 13.31 11.43
CA ARG A 129 15.67 13.35 11.63
C ARG A 129 16.03 13.72 13.07
N ALA A 130 15.26 14.58 13.72
CA ALA A 130 15.42 14.90 15.14
C ALA A 130 15.17 13.65 15.99
N ALA A 131 14.06 12.94 15.77
CA ALA A 131 13.73 11.68 16.44
C ALA A 131 14.80 10.60 16.21
N LEU A 132 15.34 10.49 14.99
CA LEU A 132 16.45 9.58 14.68
C LEU A 132 17.70 9.93 15.49
N LYS A 133 18.09 11.21 15.56
CA LYS A 133 19.24 11.64 16.36
C LYS A 133 19.05 11.30 17.85
N LEU A 134 17.87 11.57 18.40
CA LEU A 134 17.53 11.29 19.79
C LEU A 134 17.52 9.79 20.11
N SER A 135 17.26 8.94 19.12
CA SER A 135 17.30 7.47 19.26
C SER A 135 18.67 6.89 18.89
N GLY A 136 19.67 7.75 18.71
CA GLY A 136 21.02 7.39 18.30
C GLY A 136 21.15 6.91 16.86
N ALA A 137 20.12 6.96 16.02
CA ALA A 137 20.08 6.48 14.61
C ALA A 137 20.23 7.58 13.55
N GLY A 138 20.76 8.76 13.91
CA GLY A 138 20.88 9.90 12.99
C GLY A 138 21.74 9.61 11.75
N ASP A 139 22.76 8.76 11.89
CA ASP A 139 23.64 8.30 10.81
C ASP A 139 22.92 7.41 9.78
N LEU A 140 21.83 6.75 10.19
CA LEU A 140 21.07 5.83 9.37
C LEU A 140 20.04 6.51 8.45
N ALA A 141 19.78 7.81 8.61
CA ALA A 141 18.68 8.51 7.95
C ALA A 141 18.57 8.28 6.43
N LYS A 142 19.71 8.21 5.72
CA LYS A 142 19.79 8.02 4.27
C LYS A 142 20.06 6.56 3.85
N ARG A 143 20.05 5.63 4.79
CA ARG A 143 20.22 4.19 4.54
C ARG A 143 18.86 3.56 4.23
N TRP A 144 18.90 2.42 3.56
CA TRP A 144 17.68 1.66 3.26
C TRP A 144 17.30 0.77 4.44
N TRP A 145 16.01 0.71 4.75
CA TRP A 145 15.47 -0.08 5.86
C TRP A 145 15.88 -1.57 5.80
N ASN A 146 15.86 -2.16 4.60
CA ASN A 146 16.23 -3.55 4.38
C ASN A 146 17.73 -3.84 4.54
N GLN A 147 18.57 -2.82 4.74
CA GLN A 147 20.01 -2.94 4.95
C GLN A 147 20.41 -2.80 6.42
N LEU A 148 19.45 -2.57 7.31
CA LEU A 148 19.72 -2.36 8.72
C LEU A 148 19.94 -3.70 9.45
N SER A 149 20.93 -3.73 10.35
CA SER A 149 21.10 -4.78 11.35
C SER A 149 19.95 -4.77 12.38
N GLY A 150 19.80 -5.81 13.19
CA GLY A 150 18.75 -5.88 14.22
C GLY A 150 18.74 -4.66 15.17
N GLY A 151 19.90 -4.31 15.74
CA GLY A 151 20.03 -3.14 16.62
C GLY A 151 19.88 -1.80 15.89
N GLU A 152 20.25 -1.71 14.61
CA GLU A 152 19.97 -0.53 13.79
C GLU A 152 18.46 -0.35 13.56
N ARG A 153 17.73 -1.44 13.25
CA ARG A 153 16.27 -1.41 13.07
C ARG A 153 15.59 -0.92 14.32
N GLN A 154 15.96 -1.48 15.47
CA GLN A 154 15.37 -1.11 16.74
C GLN A 154 15.54 0.39 17.05
N ARG A 155 16.73 0.97 16.85
CA ARG A 155 16.93 2.42 17.03
C ARG A 155 16.03 3.25 16.11
N VAL A 156 15.82 2.79 14.87
CA VAL A 156 14.89 3.44 13.95
C VAL A 156 13.44 3.28 14.42
N GLU A 157 13.06 2.13 14.98
CA GLU A 157 11.72 1.90 15.51
C GLU A 157 11.40 2.75 16.73
N MET A 158 12.36 2.87 17.65
CA MET A 158 12.27 3.84 18.75
C MET A 158 12.10 5.26 18.19
N ALA A 159 12.82 5.62 17.12
CA ALA A 159 12.62 6.90 16.45
C ALA A 159 11.21 7.03 15.85
N THR A 160 10.59 5.95 15.33
CA THR A 160 9.20 6.00 14.85
C THR A 160 8.20 6.28 15.97
N LEU A 161 8.34 5.63 17.13
CA LEU A 161 7.49 5.86 18.30
C LEU A 161 7.60 7.30 18.79
N ARG A 162 8.84 7.81 18.87
CA ARG A 162 9.12 9.20 19.25
C ARG A 162 8.55 10.20 18.26
N ALA A 163 8.76 9.97 16.96
CA ALA A 163 8.28 10.87 15.92
C ALA A 163 6.76 10.97 15.88
N GLN A 164 6.04 9.90 16.25
CA GLN A 164 4.58 9.90 16.30
C GLN A 164 4.02 10.79 17.42
N GLU A 165 4.78 11.07 18.49
CA GLU A 165 4.36 11.96 19.59
C GLU A 165 2.98 11.61 20.18
N ALA A 166 2.70 10.31 20.31
CA ALA A 166 1.44 9.85 20.87
C ALA A 166 1.46 9.83 22.40
N ARG A 167 0.28 9.96 23.03
CA ARG A 167 0.10 9.91 24.50
C ARG A 167 0.52 8.58 25.12
N VAL A 168 0.43 7.48 24.37
CA VAL A 168 0.74 6.12 24.82
C VAL A 168 1.63 5.41 23.84
N TRP A 169 2.62 4.70 24.36
CA TRP A 169 3.36 3.72 23.58
C TRP A 169 2.80 2.33 23.87
N LEU A 170 2.29 1.67 22.83
CA LEU A 170 1.88 0.27 22.84
C LEU A 170 3.01 -0.57 22.24
N LEU A 171 3.63 -1.41 23.04
CA LEU A 171 4.80 -2.18 22.64
C LEU A 171 4.45 -3.67 22.68
N ASP A 172 4.46 -4.33 21.53
CA ASP A 172 4.14 -5.75 21.43
C ASP A 172 5.45 -6.56 21.39
N GLU A 173 5.85 -7.10 22.56
CA GLU A 173 7.07 -7.91 22.74
C GLU A 173 8.36 -7.26 22.23
N PRO A 174 8.67 -6.03 22.64
CA PRO A 174 9.75 -5.25 22.04
C PRO A 174 11.16 -5.79 22.35
N ALA A 175 11.28 -6.70 23.33
CA ALA A 175 12.54 -7.31 23.74
C ALA A 175 12.86 -8.63 23.01
N ASN A 176 11.90 -9.20 22.28
CA ASN A 176 12.09 -10.49 21.61
C ASN A 176 13.04 -10.36 20.43
N HIS A 177 13.86 -11.40 20.20
CA HIS A 177 14.87 -11.45 19.14
C HIS A 177 15.98 -10.39 19.22
N LEU A 178 16.14 -9.72 20.37
CA LEU A 178 17.24 -8.78 20.61
C LEU A 178 18.41 -9.42 21.35
N ASP A 179 19.62 -9.05 20.94
CA ASP A 179 20.83 -9.37 21.70
C ASP A 179 20.84 -8.62 23.06
N PRO A 180 21.45 -9.19 24.12
CA PRO A 180 21.45 -8.63 25.46
C PRO A 180 21.79 -7.13 25.56
N ILE A 181 22.77 -6.66 24.78
CA ILE A 181 23.20 -5.24 24.80
C ILE A 181 22.04 -4.31 24.39
N TRP A 182 21.25 -4.75 23.42
CA TRP A 182 20.16 -3.96 22.84
C TRP A 182 18.89 -4.02 23.67
N ARG A 183 18.66 -5.15 24.35
CA ARG A 183 17.62 -5.27 25.38
C ARG A 183 17.86 -4.27 26.51
N THR A 184 19.08 -4.16 27.02
CA THR A 184 19.41 -3.17 28.07
C THR A 184 19.14 -1.74 27.61
N ARG A 185 19.59 -1.37 26.40
CA ARG A 185 19.33 -0.03 25.85
C ARG A 185 17.85 0.28 25.67
N LEU A 186 17.05 -0.69 25.22
CA LEU A 186 15.60 -0.53 25.12
C LEU A 186 15.00 -0.14 26.46
N LEU A 187 15.37 -0.89 27.50
CA LEU A 187 14.86 -0.72 28.85
C LEU A 187 15.29 0.64 29.42
N GLU A 188 16.54 1.05 29.21
CA GLU A 188 17.02 2.40 29.57
C GLU A 188 16.20 3.50 28.87
N ASP A 189 15.94 3.35 27.57
CA ASP A 189 15.21 4.33 26.77
C ASP A 189 13.73 4.43 27.17
N LEU A 190 13.11 3.28 27.49
CA LEU A 190 11.76 3.21 28.05
C LEU A 190 11.71 3.83 29.44
N GLN A 191 12.70 3.52 30.28
CA GLN A 191 12.80 4.07 31.64
C GLN A 191 12.87 5.59 31.62
N GLN A 192 13.73 6.17 30.79
CA GLN A 192 13.82 7.63 30.63
C GLN A 192 12.50 8.25 30.18
N ARG A 193 11.74 7.57 29.33
CA ARG A 193 10.45 8.07 28.81
C ARG A 193 9.34 8.03 29.85
N ILE A 194 9.26 6.95 30.60
CA ILE A 194 8.29 6.81 31.69
C ILE A 194 8.58 7.85 32.78
N LEU A 195 9.86 8.06 33.13
CA LEU A 195 10.27 9.13 34.06
C LEU A 195 9.93 10.54 33.53
N ALA A 196 9.84 10.72 32.21
CA ALA A 196 9.38 11.95 31.58
C ALA A 196 7.84 12.07 31.49
N GLY A 197 7.08 11.15 32.09
CA GLY A 197 5.62 11.14 32.14
C GLY A 197 4.92 10.43 30.98
N GLN A 198 5.65 9.73 30.12
CA GLN A 198 5.06 8.95 29.02
C GLN A 198 4.32 7.72 29.57
N THR A 199 3.07 7.52 29.13
CA THR A 199 2.33 6.28 29.42
C THR A 199 2.84 5.17 28.50
N VAL A 200 3.16 3.99 29.07
CA VAL A 200 3.68 2.85 28.32
C VAL A 200 2.88 1.60 28.67
N VAL A 201 2.34 0.94 27.64
CA VAL A 201 1.74 -0.39 27.75
C VAL A 201 2.62 -1.36 26.98
N VAL A 202 3.20 -2.33 27.68
CA VAL A 202 4.12 -3.30 27.08
C VAL A 202 3.59 -4.70 27.25
N VAL A 203 3.47 -5.44 26.15
CA VAL A 203 3.22 -6.88 26.17
C VAL A 203 4.57 -7.57 26.35
N LEU A 204 4.69 -8.36 27.41
CA LEU A 204 5.90 -9.10 27.74
C LEU A 204 5.61 -10.59 27.82
N HIS A 205 6.51 -11.39 27.27
CA HIS A 205 6.56 -12.81 27.56
C HIS A 205 7.24 -13.10 28.89
N ASP A 206 8.32 -12.38 29.21
CA ASP A 206 9.13 -12.61 30.41
C ASP A 206 9.01 -11.46 31.42
N ILE A 207 8.31 -11.69 32.54
CA ILE A 207 8.14 -10.69 33.59
C ILE A 207 9.47 -10.28 34.25
N ARG A 208 10.52 -11.11 34.14
CA ARG A 208 11.84 -10.82 34.73
C ARG A 208 12.45 -9.57 34.09
N LEU A 209 12.06 -9.22 32.86
CA LEU A 209 12.39 -7.95 32.21
C LEU A 209 11.99 -6.73 33.05
N LEU A 210 10.93 -6.83 33.87
CA LEU A 210 10.50 -5.72 34.72
C LEU A 210 11.44 -5.49 35.90
N LYS A 211 12.18 -6.52 36.34
CA LYS A 211 13.18 -6.37 37.42
C LYS A 211 14.37 -5.52 36.96
N ASP A 212 14.64 -5.50 35.66
CA ASP A 212 15.68 -4.68 35.05
C ASP A 212 15.29 -3.17 35.04
N LEU A 213 14.05 -2.81 35.41
CA LEU A 213 13.53 -1.44 35.51
C LEU A 213 13.52 -0.94 36.96
N GLU A 214 14.67 -0.98 37.65
CA GLU A 214 14.84 -0.79 39.11
C GLU A 214 14.21 0.50 39.71
N GLN A 215 13.85 1.50 38.90
CA GLN A 215 13.32 2.80 39.38
C GLN A 215 11.85 3.04 39.01
N ILE A 216 11.17 2.07 38.40
CA ILE A 216 9.79 2.23 37.93
C ILE A 216 8.93 1.12 38.50
N GLU A 217 7.87 1.52 39.19
CA GLU A 217 6.83 0.59 39.63
C GLU A 217 5.96 0.23 38.41
N ALA A 218 6.07 -1.02 37.96
CA ALA A 218 5.28 -1.54 36.85
C ALA A 218 4.02 -2.22 37.38
N ARG A 219 2.85 -1.81 36.91
CA ARG A 219 1.60 -2.54 37.15
C ARG A 219 1.50 -3.72 36.18
N VAL A 220 1.27 -4.91 36.70
CA VAL A 220 1.18 -6.14 35.92
C VAL A 220 -0.28 -6.55 35.76
N VAL A 221 -0.68 -6.75 34.51
CA VAL A 221 -1.99 -7.27 34.14
C VAL A 221 -1.80 -8.62 33.45
N ALA A 222 -2.23 -9.71 34.09
CA ALA A 222 -2.12 -11.05 33.53
C ALA A 222 -3.42 -11.46 32.82
N LEU A 223 -3.31 -11.88 31.56
CA LEU A 223 -4.40 -12.45 30.78
C LEU A 223 -4.28 -13.97 30.66
N SER A 224 -5.40 -14.65 30.90
CA SER A 224 -5.56 -16.09 30.65
C SER A 224 -6.96 -16.38 30.11
N ASP A 225 -7.06 -17.20 29.06
CA ASP A 225 -8.32 -17.60 28.42
C ASP A 225 -9.29 -16.45 28.09
N GLY A 226 -8.73 -15.28 27.75
CA GLY A 226 -9.47 -14.08 27.39
C GLY A 226 -10.02 -13.28 28.57
N LYS A 227 -9.55 -13.53 29.80
CA LYS A 227 -9.92 -12.79 31.03
C LYS A 227 -8.68 -12.24 31.73
N ILE A 228 -8.83 -11.13 32.44
CA ILE A 228 -7.82 -10.66 33.39
C ILE A 228 -7.90 -11.56 34.63
N VAL A 229 -6.79 -12.22 34.95
CA VAL A 229 -6.67 -13.11 36.13
C VAL A 229 -5.85 -12.47 37.25
N TYR A 230 -5.09 -11.42 36.95
CA TYR A 230 -4.33 -10.64 37.91
C TYR A 230 -4.20 -9.20 37.43
N ASP A 231 -4.26 -8.26 38.37
CA ASP A 231 -4.07 -6.84 38.16
C ASP A 231 -3.51 -6.21 39.44
N GLY A 232 -2.21 -5.89 39.45
CA GLY A 232 -1.53 -5.38 40.63
C GLY A 232 -0.04 -5.04 40.39
N ASN A 233 0.63 -4.49 41.40
CA ASN A 233 1.99 -3.97 41.27
C ASN A 233 3.10 -4.94 41.72
N ASP A 234 2.74 -6.05 42.37
CA ASP A 234 3.72 -7.03 42.85
C ASP A 234 3.64 -8.35 42.05
N PRO A 235 4.60 -8.59 41.12
CA PRO A 235 4.67 -9.83 40.37
C PRO A 235 4.79 -11.09 41.24
N ALA A 236 5.21 -10.98 42.51
CA ALA A 236 5.31 -12.12 43.42
C ALA A 236 3.94 -12.68 43.83
N GLU A 237 2.87 -11.89 43.73
CA GLU A 237 1.50 -12.32 44.02
C GLU A 237 0.93 -13.29 42.97
N LEU A 238 1.58 -13.42 41.81
CA LEU A 238 1.23 -14.40 40.77
C LEU A 238 1.54 -15.87 41.17
N GLY A 239 2.23 -16.10 42.30
CA GLY A 239 2.62 -17.43 42.81
C GLY A 239 3.80 -18.06 42.06
N ASP A 240 4.17 -19.30 42.37
CA ASP A 240 5.29 -20.00 41.71
C ASP A 240 4.85 -20.82 40.46
N ASP A 241 3.55 -21.10 40.32
CA ASP A 241 2.97 -21.99 39.31
C ASP A 241 2.66 -21.33 37.94
N TRP A 242 2.75 -20.01 37.81
CA TRP A 242 2.40 -19.31 36.55
C TRP A 242 3.47 -19.52 35.46
N GLN A 243 4.72 -19.80 35.83
CA GLN A 243 5.82 -20.05 34.89
C GLN A 243 5.65 -21.38 34.13
N GLN A 244 4.94 -22.37 34.68
CA GLN A 244 4.67 -23.63 33.97
C GLN A 244 3.43 -23.57 33.06
N LYS A 245 2.51 -22.63 33.29
CA LYS A 245 1.28 -22.47 32.48
C LYS A 245 1.45 -21.57 31.25
N ILE A 246 2.51 -20.74 31.20
CA ILE A 246 2.66 -19.66 30.21
C ILE A 246 3.81 -19.89 29.22
N TYR A 247 4.82 -20.70 29.56
CA TYR A 247 6.02 -20.88 28.74
C TYR A 247 6.13 -22.31 28.18
N ALA A 248 5.66 -22.50 26.95
CA ALA A 248 6.10 -23.59 26.09
C ALA A 248 6.48 -23.00 24.73
N ASP A 249 7.75 -23.20 24.37
CA ASP A 249 8.46 -22.94 23.11
C ASP A 249 8.44 -21.52 22.51
N ASP A 250 9.65 -20.96 22.30
CA ASP A 250 10.12 -20.82 20.92
C ASP A 250 11.63 -20.58 20.85
N SER A 251 12.28 -21.31 19.95
CA SER A 251 13.64 -21.09 19.51
C SER A 251 13.62 -21.01 17.99
N GLN A 252 14.06 -19.89 17.43
CA GLN A 252 14.81 -19.86 16.17
C GLN A 252 15.34 -18.46 15.84
N LEU A 253 16.67 -18.35 15.87
CA LEU A 253 17.45 -17.27 15.29
C LEU A 253 17.55 -17.47 13.78
N GLN A 254 17.35 -16.41 12.99
CA GLN A 254 17.95 -16.32 11.66
C GLN A 254 18.58 -14.95 11.39
N SER A 255 19.75 -15.03 10.77
CA SER A 255 20.71 -13.97 10.47
C SER A 255 20.34 -13.18 9.21
N ALA A 256 20.74 -11.90 9.20
CA ALA A 256 20.62 -11.03 8.05
C ALA A 256 21.86 -11.14 7.13
N ALA A 257 21.61 -11.26 5.82
CA ALA A 257 22.64 -11.24 4.77
C ALA A 257 22.88 -9.82 4.22
N ASP A 258 24.14 -9.60 3.82
CA ASP A 258 24.68 -8.39 3.20
C ASP A 258 23.90 -7.89 1.98
N SER A 259 23.78 -6.57 1.83
CA SER A 259 23.50 -6.00 0.51
C SER A 259 24.19 -4.65 0.27
N SER A 260 24.79 -4.56 -0.92
CA SER A 260 25.51 -3.41 -1.43
C SER A 260 24.60 -2.19 -1.63
N SER A 261 25.13 -1.01 -1.26
CA SER A 261 24.39 0.25 -1.31
C SER A 261 24.27 0.78 -2.74
N LYS A 262 23.04 1.12 -3.16
CA LYS A 262 22.79 2.09 -4.23
C LYS A 262 22.08 3.29 -3.62
N LYS A 263 22.57 4.50 -3.85
CA LYS A 263 21.94 5.72 -3.34
C LYS A 263 20.62 6.00 -4.08
N PRO A 264 19.58 6.53 -3.39
CA PRO A 264 18.34 6.96 -4.03
C PRO A 264 18.61 8.11 -5.02
N TRP A 265 17.74 8.25 -6.02
CA TRP A 265 17.88 9.29 -7.03
C TRP A 265 17.57 10.68 -6.47
N GLY A 266 18.39 11.67 -6.83
CA GLY A 266 18.15 13.08 -6.49
C GLY A 266 17.13 13.76 -7.41
N ARG A 267 16.63 14.94 -7.01
CA ARG A 267 15.67 15.75 -7.80
C ARG A 267 16.18 16.07 -9.22
N ILE A 268 17.48 16.31 -9.38
CA ILE A 268 18.10 16.58 -10.69
C ILE A 268 18.04 15.34 -11.58
N GLN A 269 18.30 14.16 -11.04
CA GLN A 269 18.24 12.89 -11.79
C GLN A 269 16.81 12.58 -12.23
N LEU A 270 15.82 12.84 -11.37
CA LEU A 270 14.41 12.75 -11.74
C LEU A 270 14.02 13.76 -12.83
N GLY A 271 14.52 15.00 -12.77
CA GLY A 271 14.30 16.00 -13.81
C GLY A 271 14.90 15.60 -15.16
N LEU A 272 16.15 15.13 -15.17
CA LEU A 272 16.79 14.60 -16.38
C LEU A 272 16.06 13.37 -16.93
N TRP A 273 15.57 12.49 -16.06
CA TRP A 273 14.79 11.33 -16.45
C TRP A 273 13.44 11.71 -17.06
N ALA A 274 12.75 12.70 -16.48
CA ALA A 274 11.51 13.23 -17.05
C ALA A 274 11.76 13.82 -18.45
N LEU A 275 12.79 14.65 -18.62
CA LEU A 275 13.15 15.21 -19.93
C LEU A 275 13.52 14.12 -20.94
N PHE A 276 14.31 13.13 -20.53
CA PHE A 276 14.72 12.02 -21.38
C PHE A 276 13.51 11.18 -21.83
N THR A 277 12.60 10.83 -20.92
CA THR A 277 11.43 10.02 -21.24
C THR A 277 10.40 10.78 -22.09
N LEU A 278 10.19 12.07 -21.83
CA LEU A 278 9.38 12.94 -22.69
C LEU A 278 9.96 13.07 -24.10
N PHE A 279 11.27 13.35 -24.21
CA PHE A 279 11.95 13.42 -25.50
C PHE A 279 11.80 12.11 -26.27
N LEU A 280 12.07 10.98 -25.61
CA LEU A 280 12.00 9.67 -26.25
C LEU A 280 10.57 9.32 -26.70
N GLY A 281 9.56 9.65 -25.89
CA GLY A 281 8.14 9.53 -26.24
C GLY A 281 7.78 10.38 -27.47
N ILE A 282 8.21 11.64 -27.52
CA ILE A 282 7.95 12.56 -28.64
C ILE A 282 8.62 12.05 -29.93
N VAL A 283 9.90 11.66 -29.87
CA VAL A 283 10.68 11.19 -31.02
C VAL A 283 10.02 9.99 -31.71
N THR A 284 9.22 9.18 -30.99
CA THR A 284 8.49 8.06 -31.59
C THR A 284 7.55 8.46 -32.73
N ALA A 285 7.06 9.69 -32.78
CA ALA A 285 6.24 10.17 -33.90
C ALA A 285 7.01 10.19 -35.24
N TRP A 286 8.35 10.30 -35.20
CA TRP A 286 9.21 10.30 -36.39
C TRP A 286 9.79 8.92 -36.72
N ILE A 287 9.59 7.91 -35.88
CA ILE A 287 10.07 6.55 -36.12
C ILE A 287 9.11 5.82 -37.08
N GLY A 288 9.62 5.39 -38.23
CA GLY A 288 8.84 4.66 -39.25
C GLY A 288 9.34 4.95 -40.66
N SER A 289 8.48 4.71 -41.66
CA SER A 289 8.80 5.03 -43.06
C SER A 289 9.12 6.53 -43.25
N PRO A 290 9.99 6.90 -44.21
CA PRO A 290 10.30 8.29 -44.53
C PRO A 290 9.04 9.10 -44.84
N LEU A 291 9.03 10.35 -44.41
CA LEU A 291 7.93 11.29 -44.58
C LEU A 291 8.33 12.32 -45.64
N ASP A 292 8.14 11.99 -46.91
CA ASP A 292 8.51 12.87 -48.02
C ASP A 292 7.27 13.63 -48.56
N GLY A 293 7.45 14.92 -48.81
CA GLY A 293 6.41 15.81 -49.38
C GLY A 293 5.25 16.18 -48.44
N ASP A 294 4.24 16.86 -48.97
CA ASP A 294 3.07 17.36 -48.22
C ASP A 294 2.24 16.22 -47.59
N LEU A 295 2.15 15.07 -48.27
CA LEU A 295 1.53 13.85 -47.75
C LEU A 295 2.25 13.33 -46.49
N GLY A 296 3.58 13.40 -46.45
CA GLY A 296 4.36 13.04 -45.26
C GLY A 296 4.04 13.93 -44.06
N GLN A 297 3.84 15.24 -44.27
CA GLN A 297 3.47 16.16 -43.20
C GLN A 297 2.05 15.89 -42.68
N GLN A 298 1.10 15.58 -43.55
CA GLN A 298 -0.26 15.17 -43.15
C GLN A 298 -0.26 13.87 -42.35
N ILE A 299 0.48 12.85 -42.79
CA ILE A 299 0.62 11.59 -42.05
C ILE A 299 1.22 11.83 -40.66
N LEU A 300 2.22 12.71 -40.56
CA LEU A 300 2.81 13.07 -39.26
C LEU A 300 1.79 13.74 -38.35
N ALA A 301 1.08 14.75 -38.84
CA ALA A 301 0.16 15.57 -38.06
C ALA A 301 -1.12 14.83 -37.65
N GLU A 302 -1.71 14.04 -38.56
CA GLU A 302 -3.03 13.43 -38.39
C GLU A 302 -2.99 11.98 -37.91
N LEU A 303 -1.87 11.26 -38.10
CA LEU A 303 -1.77 9.85 -37.74
C LEU A 303 -0.66 9.56 -36.71
N ARG A 304 0.56 10.06 -36.93
CA ARG A 304 1.70 9.69 -36.05
C ARG A 304 1.74 10.46 -34.74
N LEU A 305 1.47 11.77 -34.77
CA LEU A 305 1.49 12.61 -33.57
C LEU A 305 0.36 12.26 -32.57
N PRO A 306 -0.92 12.11 -33.00
CA PRO A 306 -1.97 11.70 -32.07
C PRO A 306 -1.72 10.31 -31.48
N ARG A 307 -1.20 9.38 -32.29
CA ARG A 307 -0.81 8.03 -31.86
C ARG A 307 0.30 8.04 -30.82
N ALA A 308 1.38 8.81 -31.05
CA ALA A 308 2.49 8.95 -30.10
C ALA A 308 2.01 9.58 -28.78
N ILE A 309 1.27 10.69 -28.84
CA ILE A 309 0.74 11.36 -27.64
C ILE A 309 -0.22 10.44 -26.87
N SER A 310 -1.10 9.73 -27.57
CA SER A 310 -2.02 8.76 -26.94
C SER A 310 -1.25 7.64 -26.25
N GLY A 311 -0.20 7.11 -26.89
CA GLY A 311 0.69 6.14 -26.29
C GLY A 311 1.42 6.68 -25.06
N MET A 312 1.85 7.95 -25.07
CA MET A 312 2.51 8.60 -23.94
C MET A 312 1.57 8.70 -22.74
N VAL A 313 0.36 9.24 -22.94
CA VAL A 313 -0.64 9.42 -21.87
C VAL A 313 -1.11 8.07 -21.35
N LEU A 314 -1.44 7.14 -22.24
CA LEU A 314 -1.88 5.80 -21.85
C LEU A 314 -0.77 5.03 -21.13
N GLY A 315 0.47 5.14 -21.60
CA GLY A 315 1.63 4.53 -20.97
C GLY A 315 1.82 5.04 -19.53
N ALA A 316 1.68 6.34 -19.31
CA ALA A 316 1.71 6.94 -17.98
C ALA A 316 0.61 6.37 -17.07
N VAL A 317 -0.64 6.33 -17.56
CA VAL A 317 -1.79 5.83 -16.79
C VAL A 317 -1.61 4.35 -16.43
N LEU A 318 -1.25 3.49 -17.40
CA LEU A 318 -1.06 2.05 -17.15
C LEU A 318 0.08 1.78 -16.16
N ALA A 319 1.20 2.49 -16.29
CA ALA A 319 2.33 2.36 -15.38
C ALA A 319 2.01 2.88 -13.97
N GLY A 320 1.31 4.01 -13.87
CA GLY A 320 0.84 4.58 -12.61
C GLY A 320 -0.17 3.69 -11.90
N ALA A 321 -1.20 3.23 -12.62
CA ALA A 321 -2.21 2.30 -12.11
C ALA A 321 -1.56 0.99 -11.62
N GLY A 322 -0.58 0.47 -12.37
CA GLY A 322 0.22 -0.67 -11.94
C GLY A 322 0.97 -0.43 -10.64
N ALA A 323 1.70 0.69 -10.53
CA ALA A 323 2.44 1.03 -9.31
C ALA A 323 1.51 1.20 -8.10
N VAL A 324 0.40 1.93 -8.25
CA VAL A 324 -0.57 2.17 -7.18
C VAL A 324 -1.23 0.86 -6.75
N LEU A 325 -1.70 0.02 -7.68
CA LEU A 325 -2.30 -1.27 -7.35
C LEU A 325 -1.31 -2.22 -6.66
N GLN A 326 -0.04 -2.23 -7.06
CA GLN A 326 0.99 -3.02 -6.39
C GLN A 326 1.21 -2.60 -4.93
N ILE A 327 1.20 -1.29 -4.65
CA ILE A 327 1.34 -0.77 -3.28
C ILE A 327 0.08 -1.08 -2.46
N LEU A 328 -1.10 -0.77 -3.00
CA LEU A 328 -2.39 -0.98 -2.32
C LEU A 328 -2.66 -2.44 -1.99
N LEU A 329 -2.33 -3.32 -2.94
CA LEU A 329 -2.53 -4.76 -2.81
C LEU A 329 -1.33 -5.46 -2.18
N GLN A 330 -0.28 -4.71 -1.79
CA GLN A 330 0.96 -5.23 -1.21
C GLN A 330 1.50 -6.44 -1.99
N ASN A 331 1.33 -6.40 -3.31
CA ASN A 331 1.65 -7.49 -4.20
C ASN A 331 2.32 -6.93 -5.46
N PRO A 332 3.62 -7.21 -5.68
CA PRO A 332 4.36 -6.68 -6.83
C PRO A 332 3.88 -7.25 -8.19
N LEU A 333 3.01 -8.26 -8.18
CA LEU A 333 2.39 -8.84 -9.37
C LEU A 333 0.97 -8.32 -9.64
N ALA A 334 0.45 -7.45 -8.78
CA ALA A 334 -0.86 -6.86 -8.99
C ALA A 334 -0.88 -6.00 -10.27
N THR A 335 -1.97 -6.11 -11.02
CA THR A 335 -2.20 -5.35 -12.25
C THR A 335 -3.63 -4.88 -12.34
N PRO A 336 -3.94 -3.92 -13.24
CA PRO A 336 -5.33 -3.62 -13.55
C PRO A 336 -6.12 -4.86 -14.04
N GLY A 337 -5.43 -5.82 -14.67
CA GLY A 337 -6.01 -7.09 -15.07
C GLY A 337 -6.42 -7.98 -13.90
N THR A 338 -5.71 -7.93 -12.75
CA THR A 338 -6.08 -8.72 -11.56
C THR A 338 -7.31 -8.18 -10.83
N VAL A 339 -7.65 -6.90 -11.04
CA VAL A 339 -8.87 -6.27 -10.52
C VAL A 339 -10.09 -6.52 -11.45
N GLY A 340 -9.87 -7.12 -12.63
CA GLY A 340 -10.92 -7.46 -13.58
C GLY A 340 -11.32 -6.34 -14.53
N THR A 341 -10.75 -5.13 -14.42
CA THR A 341 -11.06 -3.98 -15.29
C THR A 341 -10.94 -4.32 -16.78
N THR A 342 -9.86 -5.01 -17.16
CA THR A 342 -9.61 -5.45 -18.55
C THR A 342 -10.60 -6.52 -19.03
N ALA A 343 -11.00 -7.43 -18.13
CA ALA A 343 -11.94 -8.50 -18.45
C ALA A 343 -13.37 -7.94 -18.62
N GLY A 344 -13.77 -7.00 -17.78
CA GLY A 344 -15.02 -6.26 -17.93
C GLY A 344 -15.09 -5.48 -19.24
N ALA A 345 -13.99 -4.84 -19.65
CA ALA A 345 -13.92 -4.15 -20.93
C ALA A 345 -14.14 -5.11 -22.11
N SER A 346 -13.45 -6.25 -22.09
CA SER A 346 -13.59 -7.29 -23.11
C SER A 346 -15.02 -7.83 -23.19
N LEU A 347 -15.66 -8.06 -22.04
CA LEU A 347 -17.05 -8.49 -21.99
C LEU A 347 -17.99 -7.43 -22.59
N GLY A 348 -17.77 -6.15 -22.27
CA GLY A 348 -18.55 -5.04 -22.82
C GLY A 348 -18.51 -4.99 -24.34
N VAL A 349 -17.33 -5.15 -24.94
CA VAL A 349 -17.18 -5.23 -26.40
C VAL A 349 -17.91 -6.42 -27.00
N ILE A 350 -17.78 -7.60 -26.38
CA ILE A 350 -18.44 -8.83 -26.85
C ILE A 350 -19.97 -8.67 -26.84
N VAL A 351 -20.52 -8.08 -25.79
CA VAL A 351 -21.96 -7.81 -25.69
C VAL A 351 -22.39 -6.79 -26.74
N ALA A 352 -21.64 -5.72 -26.95
CA ALA A 352 -21.96 -4.72 -27.97
C ALA A 352 -21.99 -5.32 -29.39
N LEU A 353 -21.01 -6.15 -29.73
CA LEU A 353 -20.96 -6.84 -31.03
C LEU A 353 -22.20 -7.72 -31.25
N LEU A 354 -22.64 -8.49 -30.24
CA LEU A 354 -23.84 -9.33 -30.33
C LEU A 354 -25.13 -8.55 -30.49
N LEU A 355 -25.21 -7.37 -29.86
CA LEU A 355 -26.36 -6.48 -29.99
C LEU A 355 -26.42 -5.78 -31.35
N GLY A 356 -25.49 -6.06 -32.26
CA GLY A 356 -25.39 -5.40 -33.56
C GLY A 356 -25.08 -3.91 -33.40
N ALA A 357 -24.35 -3.54 -32.35
CA ALA A 357 -23.87 -2.18 -32.16
C ALA A 357 -23.15 -1.71 -33.43
N GLY A 358 -23.77 -0.79 -34.16
CA GLY A 358 -23.12 -0.11 -35.28
C GLY A 358 -21.86 0.65 -34.83
N ALA A 359 -21.03 1.06 -35.78
CA ALA A 359 -19.76 1.72 -35.48
C ALA A 359 -19.93 2.98 -34.63
N GLU A 360 -21.01 3.75 -34.85
CA GLU A 360 -21.28 5.01 -34.15
C GLU A 360 -22.78 5.21 -33.90
N SER A 361 -23.10 5.79 -32.75
CA SER A 361 -24.43 6.32 -32.43
C SER A 361 -24.25 7.70 -31.80
N TRP A 362 -24.94 8.72 -32.35
CA TRP A 362 -24.90 10.10 -31.82
C TRP A 362 -23.47 10.68 -31.71
N GLY A 363 -22.56 10.27 -32.61
CA GLY A 363 -21.15 10.70 -32.61
C GLY A 363 -20.27 10.03 -31.54
N VAL A 364 -20.79 9.02 -30.83
CA VAL A 364 -20.01 8.24 -29.85
C VAL A 364 -19.69 6.86 -30.42
N PRO A 365 -18.42 6.44 -30.43
CA PRO A 365 -18.02 5.09 -30.81
C PRO A 365 -18.61 4.05 -29.83
N LEU A 366 -19.53 3.21 -30.30
CA LEU A 366 -20.31 2.33 -29.42
C LEU A 366 -19.46 1.21 -28.79
N LEU A 367 -18.47 0.68 -29.52
CA LEU A 367 -17.56 -0.35 -29.03
C LEU A 367 -16.65 0.17 -27.88
N PRO A 368 -15.89 1.27 -28.05
CA PRO A 368 -15.16 1.91 -26.95
C PRO A 368 -16.04 2.25 -25.75
N PHE A 369 -17.24 2.77 -26.00
CA PHE A 369 -18.17 3.10 -24.92
C PHE A 369 -18.61 1.86 -24.15
N ALA A 370 -18.97 0.78 -24.84
CA ALA A 370 -19.32 -0.48 -24.20
C ALA A 370 -18.15 -1.10 -23.41
N ALA A 371 -16.92 -0.99 -23.94
CA ALA A 371 -15.71 -1.40 -23.23
C ALA A 371 -15.53 -0.59 -21.93
N PHE A 372 -15.70 0.72 -21.99
CA PHE A 372 -15.60 1.60 -20.83
C PHE A 372 -16.63 1.25 -19.76
N VAL A 373 -17.91 1.09 -20.15
CA VAL A 373 -19.00 0.73 -19.23
C VAL A 373 -18.78 -0.65 -18.64
N GLY A 374 -18.42 -1.65 -19.46
CA GLY A 374 -18.14 -3.01 -18.99
C GLY A 374 -16.99 -3.05 -17.99
N ALA A 375 -15.93 -2.28 -18.23
CA ALA A 375 -14.82 -2.13 -17.29
C ALA A 375 -15.28 -1.53 -15.95
N LEU A 376 -16.05 -0.43 -16.00
CA LEU A 376 -16.55 0.24 -14.81
C LEU A 376 -17.47 -0.65 -13.98
N VAL A 377 -18.40 -1.38 -14.61
CA VAL A 377 -19.32 -2.30 -13.91
C VAL A 377 -18.54 -3.33 -13.08
N VAL A 378 -17.56 -3.98 -13.71
CA VAL A 378 -16.72 -5.00 -13.07
C VAL A 378 -15.86 -4.38 -11.96
N THR A 379 -15.23 -3.25 -12.23
CA THR A 379 -14.45 -2.51 -11.24
C THR A 379 -15.29 -2.08 -10.04
N THR A 380 -16.51 -1.58 -10.24
CA THR A 380 -17.39 -1.12 -9.16
C THR A 380 -17.66 -2.26 -8.17
N VAL A 381 -17.85 -3.49 -8.64
CA VAL A 381 -17.98 -4.66 -7.76
C VAL A 381 -16.74 -4.83 -6.88
N VAL A 382 -15.54 -4.74 -7.44
CA VAL A 382 -14.29 -4.86 -6.66
C VAL A 382 -14.10 -3.69 -5.70
N VAL A 383 -14.44 -2.46 -6.12
CA VAL A 383 -14.40 -1.28 -5.27
C VAL A 383 -15.38 -1.40 -4.10
N LEU A 384 -16.59 -1.92 -4.33
CA LEU A 384 -17.58 -2.17 -3.27
C LEU A 384 -17.08 -3.21 -2.25
N ILE A 385 -16.35 -4.24 -2.71
CA ILE A 385 -15.69 -5.21 -1.82
C ILE A 385 -14.56 -4.53 -1.04
N ALA A 386 -13.71 -3.74 -1.71
CA ALA A 386 -12.63 -2.98 -1.08
C ALA A 386 -13.13 -1.93 -0.07
N ALA A 387 -14.37 -1.45 -0.24
CA ALA A 387 -15.01 -0.48 0.62
C ALA A 387 -15.73 -1.10 1.83
N ARG A 388 -15.66 -2.41 2.07
CA ARG A 388 -16.21 -3.03 3.29
C ARG A 388 -15.26 -2.85 4.47
N ASN A 389 -15.81 -2.87 5.68
CA ASN A 389 -15.00 -2.82 6.91
C ASN A 389 -14.25 -4.15 7.07
N GLN A 390 -13.01 -4.08 7.59
CA GLN A 390 -12.15 -5.23 7.92
C GLN A 390 -11.74 -6.13 6.73
N THR A 391 -11.90 -5.68 5.49
CA THR A 391 -11.51 -6.47 4.31
C THR A 391 -9.99 -6.58 4.21
N ARG A 392 -9.47 -7.80 4.10
CA ARG A 392 -8.03 -8.03 3.93
C ARG A 392 -7.62 -7.70 2.50
N THR A 393 -6.33 -7.44 2.33
CA THR A 393 -5.75 -7.18 1.02
C THR A 393 -5.92 -8.39 0.08
N GLU A 394 -5.77 -9.59 0.63
CA GLU A 394 -5.96 -10.87 -0.06
C GLU A 394 -7.39 -11.04 -0.60
N ASP A 395 -8.40 -10.63 0.18
CA ASP A 395 -9.81 -10.78 -0.19
C ASP A 395 -10.14 -9.97 -1.45
N VAL A 396 -9.59 -8.76 -1.56
CA VAL A 396 -9.79 -7.89 -2.73
C VAL A 396 -9.12 -8.47 -3.97
N LEU A 397 -7.92 -9.04 -3.81
CA LEU A 397 -7.21 -9.70 -4.89
C LEU A 397 -7.95 -10.97 -5.36
N LEU A 398 -8.39 -11.81 -4.42
CA LEU A 398 -9.14 -13.03 -4.71
C LEU A 398 -10.47 -12.72 -5.40
N ALA A 399 -11.20 -11.70 -4.93
CA ALA A 399 -12.41 -11.22 -5.57
C ALA A 399 -12.16 -10.76 -7.02
N GLY A 400 -11.11 -9.98 -7.26
CA GLY A 400 -10.73 -9.54 -8.60
C GLY A 400 -10.37 -10.70 -9.53
N ILE A 401 -9.61 -11.68 -9.05
CA ILE A 401 -9.28 -12.90 -9.81
C ILE A 401 -10.55 -13.70 -10.15
N ALA A 402 -11.41 -13.94 -9.16
CA ALA A 402 -12.66 -14.67 -9.36
C ALA A 402 -13.56 -13.96 -10.39
N LEU A 403 -13.68 -12.64 -10.29
CA LEU A 403 -14.48 -11.84 -11.21
C LEU A 403 -13.89 -11.82 -12.62
N THR A 404 -12.57 -11.81 -12.76
CA THR A 404 -11.85 -11.96 -14.04
C THR A 404 -12.14 -13.30 -14.69
N LEU A 405 -12.07 -14.40 -13.93
CA LEU A 405 -12.38 -15.74 -14.44
C LEU A 405 -13.85 -15.88 -14.84
N MET A 406 -14.76 -15.34 -14.02
CA MET A 406 -16.20 -15.35 -14.30
C MET A 406 -16.53 -14.58 -15.58
N THR A 407 -16.03 -13.34 -15.70
CA THR A 407 -16.23 -12.53 -16.92
C THR A 407 -15.57 -13.15 -18.14
N GLY A 408 -14.43 -13.82 -17.99
CA GLY A 408 -13.78 -14.59 -19.05
C GLY A 408 -14.60 -15.80 -19.51
N ALA A 409 -15.20 -16.54 -18.58
CA ALA A 409 -16.09 -17.66 -18.89
C ALA A 409 -17.35 -17.19 -19.64
N ILE A 410 -17.99 -16.11 -19.17
CA ILE A 410 -19.14 -15.49 -19.84
C ILE A 410 -18.74 -15.01 -21.24
N SER A 411 -17.62 -14.30 -21.35
CA SER A 411 -17.08 -13.85 -22.64
C SER A 411 -16.87 -15.01 -23.61
N SER A 412 -16.36 -16.14 -23.13
CA SER A 412 -16.12 -17.33 -23.94
C SER A 412 -17.42 -17.99 -24.40
N ALA A 413 -18.44 -18.06 -23.55
CA ALA A 413 -19.76 -18.59 -23.91
C ALA A 413 -20.47 -17.71 -24.93
N LEU A 414 -20.42 -16.38 -24.76
CA LEU A 414 -21.03 -15.42 -25.68
C LEU A 414 -20.41 -15.46 -27.08
N ARG A 415 -19.11 -15.78 -27.20
CA ARG A 415 -18.42 -15.95 -28.48
C ARG A 415 -18.98 -17.10 -29.32
N LEU A 416 -19.71 -18.05 -28.74
CA LEU A 416 -20.37 -19.11 -29.51
C LEU A 416 -21.45 -18.57 -30.46
N GLY A 417 -21.98 -17.37 -30.19
CA GLY A 417 -22.93 -16.69 -31.07
C GLY A 417 -22.30 -15.84 -32.17
N PHE A 418 -20.97 -15.83 -32.31
CA PHE A 418 -20.29 -14.96 -33.27
C PHE A 418 -20.22 -15.59 -34.65
N ASP A 419 -20.40 -14.78 -35.68
CA ASP A 419 -19.96 -15.11 -37.04
C ASP A 419 -18.43 -14.92 -37.19
N GLN A 420 -17.89 -15.26 -38.36
CA GLN A 420 -16.46 -15.12 -38.63
C GLN A 420 -15.96 -13.66 -38.57
N VAL A 421 -16.80 -12.69 -38.90
CA VAL A 421 -16.42 -11.26 -38.95
C VAL A 421 -16.33 -10.71 -37.52
N MET A 422 -17.38 -10.92 -36.71
CA MET A 422 -17.42 -10.56 -35.31
C MET A 422 -16.28 -11.21 -34.51
N ALA A 423 -15.98 -12.48 -34.80
CA ALA A 423 -14.86 -13.18 -34.17
C ALA A 423 -13.51 -12.53 -34.49
N LEU A 424 -13.28 -12.13 -35.75
CA LEU A 424 -12.05 -11.45 -36.15
C LEU A 424 -11.96 -10.05 -35.54
N ASP A 425 -13.05 -9.29 -35.48
CA ASP A 425 -13.08 -7.94 -34.89
C ASP A 425 -12.83 -7.98 -33.38
N ALA A 426 -13.46 -8.91 -32.68
CA ALA A 426 -13.21 -9.14 -31.26
C ALA A 426 -11.76 -9.60 -30.99
N LEU A 427 -11.21 -10.46 -31.85
CA LEU A 427 -9.81 -10.89 -31.74
C LEU A 427 -8.86 -9.71 -31.95
N ARG A 428 -9.05 -8.92 -33.02
CA ARG A 428 -8.23 -7.73 -33.30
C ARG A 428 -8.29 -6.72 -32.17
N TRP A 429 -9.48 -6.46 -31.63
CA TRP A 429 -9.63 -5.56 -30.49
C TRP A 429 -8.91 -6.10 -29.25
N SER A 430 -9.01 -7.40 -28.97
CA SER A 430 -8.38 -8.04 -27.81
C SER A 430 -6.84 -8.04 -27.82
N LEU A 431 -6.21 -7.75 -28.97
CA LEU A 431 -4.75 -7.65 -29.07
C LEU A 431 -4.20 -6.29 -28.61
N GLY A 432 -5.05 -5.27 -28.50
CA GLY A 432 -4.65 -3.91 -28.13
C GLY A 432 -3.80 -3.21 -29.20
N SER A 433 -4.27 -2.09 -29.73
CA SER A 433 -3.61 -1.35 -30.81
C SER A 433 -3.73 0.16 -30.65
N LEU A 434 -2.66 0.88 -31.03
CA LEU A 434 -2.66 2.34 -31.14
C LEU A 434 -2.83 2.83 -32.60
N THR A 435 -3.04 1.92 -33.55
CA THR A 435 -2.93 2.21 -34.99
C THR A 435 -3.93 3.22 -35.53
N LEU A 436 -5.15 3.25 -34.98
CA LEU A 436 -6.27 4.06 -35.46
C LEU A 436 -6.77 5.05 -34.40
N ILE A 437 -5.86 5.61 -33.61
CA ILE A 437 -6.21 6.61 -32.59
C ILE A 437 -5.93 8.00 -33.14
N GLY A 438 -7.00 8.73 -33.46
CA GLY A 438 -6.95 10.17 -33.74
C GLY A 438 -7.10 11.01 -32.47
N PHE A 439 -6.99 12.33 -32.64
CA PHE A 439 -7.20 13.29 -31.55
C PHE A 439 -8.63 13.24 -30.99
N ASP A 440 -9.61 12.92 -31.81
CA ASP A 440 -11.02 12.72 -31.45
C ASP A 440 -11.20 11.76 -30.27
N ARG A 441 -10.61 10.56 -30.37
CA ARG A 441 -10.68 9.54 -29.31
C ARG A 441 -9.87 9.95 -28.09
N LEU A 442 -8.73 10.60 -28.30
CA LEU A 442 -7.90 11.10 -27.21
C LEU A 442 -8.64 12.16 -26.40
N TRP A 443 -9.28 13.15 -27.04
CA TRP A 443 -10.02 14.21 -26.36
C TRP A 443 -11.19 13.66 -25.54
N LEU A 444 -11.88 12.64 -26.04
CA LEU A 444 -12.97 11.97 -25.33
C LEU A 444 -12.47 11.25 -24.06
N ALA A 445 -11.30 10.60 -24.12
CA ALA A 445 -10.72 9.87 -23.00
C ALA A 445 -9.93 10.76 -22.02
N LEU A 446 -9.38 11.88 -22.49
CA LEU A 446 -8.49 12.77 -21.75
C LEU A 446 -9.01 13.19 -20.36
N PRO A 447 -10.27 13.62 -20.16
CA PRO A 447 -10.72 14.01 -18.82
C PRO A 447 -10.60 12.86 -17.81
N PHE A 448 -10.95 11.64 -18.20
CA PHE A 448 -10.85 10.46 -17.33
C PHE A 448 -9.40 10.07 -17.06
N LEU A 449 -8.53 10.18 -18.07
CA LEU A 449 -7.09 9.94 -17.94
C LEU A 449 -6.45 10.97 -16.98
N LEU A 450 -6.79 12.26 -17.10
CA LEU A 450 -6.29 13.31 -16.23
C LEU A 450 -6.78 13.16 -14.79
N ILE A 451 -8.08 12.87 -14.59
CA ILE A 451 -8.63 12.58 -13.25
C ILE A 451 -7.88 11.41 -12.61
N SER A 452 -7.62 10.34 -13.38
CA SER A 452 -6.87 9.19 -12.90
C SER A 452 -5.43 9.55 -12.50
N ILE A 453 -4.69 10.27 -13.36
CA ILE A 453 -3.30 10.68 -13.06
C ILE A 453 -3.26 11.57 -11.83
N ILE A 454 -4.04 12.65 -11.82
CA ILE A 454 -4.05 13.63 -10.72
C ILE A 454 -4.50 12.96 -9.43
N GLY A 455 -5.54 12.13 -9.48
CA GLY A 455 -6.04 11.41 -8.32
C GLY A 455 -5.00 10.42 -7.76
N MET A 456 -4.31 9.66 -8.61
CA MET A 456 -3.24 8.76 -8.16
C MET A 456 -2.07 9.52 -7.54
N LEU A 457 -1.71 10.69 -8.09
CA LEU A 457 -0.67 11.55 -7.53
C LEU A 457 -1.10 12.22 -6.21
N ALA A 458 -2.39 12.51 -6.04
CA ALA A 458 -2.93 13.02 -4.78
C ALA A 458 -2.88 11.96 -3.66
N LEU A 459 -2.89 10.67 -4.00
CA LEU A 459 -2.78 9.57 -3.04
C LEU A 459 -1.34 9.26 -2.59
N LEU A 460 -0.32 9.96 -3.08
CA LEU A 460 1.08 9.64 -2.72
C LEU A 460 1.36 9.72 -1.23
N ARG A 461 0.80 10.71 -0.52
CA ARG A 461 1.00 10.89 0.93
C ARG A 461 0.48 9.69 1.74
N PRO A 462 -0.78 9.25 1.61
CA PRO A 462 -1.23 8.04 2.32
C PRO A 462 -0.54 6.76 1.83
N LEU A 463 -0.20 6.65 0.53
CA LEU A 463 0.52 5.49 0.00
C LEU A 463 1.92 5.36 0.63
N ASP A 464 2.63 6.48 0.84
CA ASP A 464 3.96 6.51 1.49
C ASP A 464 3.96 5.93 2.90
N VAL A 465 2.81 5.94 3.58
CA VAL A 465 2.66 5.29 4.88
C VAL A 465 2.19 3.84 4.70
N LEU A 466 1.25 3.59 3.79
CA LEU A 466 0.69 2.25 3.51
C LEU A 466 1.76 1.23 3.08
N VAL A 467 2.78 1.69 2.38
CA VAL A 467 3.92 0.87 1.96
C VAL A 467 4.69 0.27 3.15
N THR A 468 4.56 0.82 4.36
CA THR A 468 5.17 0.26 5.58
C THR A 468 4.37 -0.88 6.21
N GLY A 469 3.19 -1.19 5.67
CA GLY A 469 2.25 -2.18 6.19
C GLY A 469 0.87 -1.59 6.44
N THR A 470 -0.18 -2.42 6.33
CA THR A 470 -1.56 -1.96 6.59
C THR A 470 -1.73 -1.54 8.04
N ASP A 471 -1.33 -2.39 8.97
CA ASP A 471 -1.59 -2.20 10.39
C ASP A 471 -0.84 -0.98 10.94
N ARG A 472 0.41 -0.79 10.49
CA ARG A 472 1.22 0.40 10.77
C ARG A 472 0.62 1.67 10.18
N ALA A 473 0.12 1.62 8.95
CA ALA A 473 -0.49 2.78 8.34
C ALA A 473 -1.77 3.19 9.07
N ARG A 474 -2.55 2.22 9.53
CA ARG A 474 -3.74 2.48 10.34
C ARG A 474 -3.41 3.11 11.69
N SER A 475 -2.42 2.56 12.41
CA SER A 475 -2.00 3.10 13.71
C SER A 475 -1.40 4.51 13.61
N ARG A 476 -0.98 4.92 12.41
CA ARG A 476 -0.46 6.26 12.08
C ARG A 476 -1.52 7.22 11.53
N GLY A 477 -2.75 6.76 11.38
CA GLY A 477 -3.90 7.60 11.05
C GLY A 477 -4.39 7.52 9.61
N VAL A 478 -3.88 6.59 8.82
CA VAL A 478 -4.35 6.40 7.43
C VAL A 478 -5.68 5.64 7.43
N ASP A 479 -6.71 6.26 6.85
CA ASP A 479 -7.96 5.57 6.52
C ASP A 479 -7.73 4.62 5.33
N ILE A 480 -7.38 3.37 5.64
CA ILE A 480 -7.08 2.33 4.64
C ILE A 480 -8.26 2.14 3.68
N ARG A 481 -9.49 2.20 4.20
CA ARG A 481 -10.71 1.97 3.42
C ARG A 481 -10.84 3.03 2.33
N ARG A 482 -10.71 4.31 2.68
CA ARG A 482 -10.76 5.42 1.71
C ARG A 482 -9.63 5.31 0.69
N VAL A 483 -8.40 5.08 1.15
CA VAL A 483 -7.22 5.01 0.28
C VAL A 483 -7.33 3.86 -0.71
N ARG A 484 -7.81 2.69 -0.27
CA ARG A 484 -8.02 1.52 -1.14
C ARG A 484 -9.15 1.76 -2.14
N THR A 485 -10.28 2.28 -1.68
CA THR A 485 -11.46 2.58 -2.53
C THR A 485 -11.09 3.58 -3.63
N LEU A 486 -10.47 4.71 -3.25
CA LEU A 486 -10.02 5.73 -4.19
C LEU A 486 -8.93 5.20 -5.12
N GLY A 487 -7.94 4.50 -4.57
CA GLY A 487 -6.81 4.02 -5.35
C GLY A 487 -7.19 2.97 -6.39
N VAL A 488 -8.05 2.00 -6.04
CA VAL A 488 -8.59 1.01 -7.00
C VAL A 488 -9.50 1.70 -8.01
N GLY A 489 -10.37 2.61 -7.57
CA GLY A 489 -11.30 3.34 -8.43
C GLY A 489 -10.59 4.23 -9.46
N LEU A 490 -9.64 5.06 -9.01
CA LEU A 490 -8.89 5.98 -9.87
C LEU A 490 -7.99 5.24 -10.86
N SER A 491 -7.30 4.18 -10.41
CA SER A 491 -6.49 3.33 -11.28
C SER A 491 -7.35 2.68 -12.36
N SER A 492 -8.51 2.15 -11.97
CA SER A 492 -9.42 1.46 -12.88
C SER A 492 -10.13 2.41 -13.84
N LEU A 493 -10.45 3.65 -13.43
CA LEU A 493 -11.02 4.67 -14.29
C LEU A 493 -10.08 5.01 -15.46
N GLY A 494 -8.80 5.24 -15.15
CA GLY A 494 -7.80 5.52 -16.17
C GLY A 494 -7.57 4.32 -17.09
N VAL A 495 -7.50 3.11 -16.54
CA VAL A 495 -7.36 1.88 -17.31
C VAL A 495 -8.59 1.66 -18.20
N ALA A 496 -9.80 1.86 -17.69
CA ALA A 496 -11.04 1.73 -18.47
C ALA A 496 -11.06 2.69 -19.66
N ALA A 497 -10.71 3.97 -19.45
CA ALA A 497 -10.59 4.96 -20.52
C ALA A 497 -9.53 4.57 -21.55
N GLY A 498 -8.38 4.07 -21.07
CA GLY A 498 -7.29 3.60 -21.91
C GLY A 498 -7.65 2.37 -22.76
N VAL A 499 -8.31 1.39 -22.16
CA VAL A 499 -8.75 0.15 -22.83
C VAL A 499 -9.88 0.44 -23.81
N ALA A 500 -10.78 1.37 -23.49
CA ALA A 500 -11.80 1.82 -24.45
C ALA A 500 -11.16 2.42 -25.71
N MET A 501 -10.08 3.18 -25.56
CA MET A 501 -9.39 3.84 -26.67
C MET A 501 -8.49 2.90 -27.49
N ALA A 502 -7.69 2.07 -26.81
CA ALA A 502 -6.59 1.32 -27.42
C ALA A 502 -6.75 -0.20 -27.33
N GLY A 503 -7.82 -0.70 -26.72
CA GLY A 503 -7.94 -2.10 -26.34
C GLY A 503 -7.05 -2.47 -25.14
N PRO A 504 -7.07 -3.75 -24.74
CA PRO A 504 -6.33 -4.23 -23.58
C PRO A 504 -4.83 -4.27 -23.86
N ILE A 505 -4.03 -3.55 -23.06
CA ILE A 505 -2.57 -3.54 -23.14
C ILE A 505 -1.98 -4.10 -21.85
N ALA A 506 -1.24 -5.20 -21.97
CA ALA A 506 -0.63 -5.89 -20.85
C ALA A 506 0.82 -5.44 -20.57
N PHE A 507 1.35 -5.84 -19.41
CA PHE A 507 2.75 -5.71 -18.96
C PHE A 507 3.29 -4.30 -18.69
N VAL A 508 2.74 -3.23 -19.26
CA VAL A 508 3.19 -1.85 -18.95
C VAL A 508 3.15 -1.56 -17.43
N GLY A 509 2.01 -1.88 -16.81
CA GLY A 509 1.80 -1.73 -15.36
C GLY A 509 2.58 -2.71 -14.48
N LEU A 510 3.27 -3.69 -15.05
CA LEU A 510 4.17 -4.58 -14.30
C LEU A 510 5.63 -4.19 -14.48
N VAL A 511 6.03 -4.00 -15.73
CA VAL A 511 7.42 -3.76 -16.14
C VAL A 511 7.91 -2.42 -15.63
N CYS A 512 7.16 -1.33 -15.87
CA CYS A 512 7.63 0.01 -15.51
C CYS A 512 7.84 0.16 -13.99
N PRO A 513 6.88 -0.19 -13.12
CA PRO A 513 7.09 -0.13 -11.67
C PRO A 513 8.21 -1.04 -11.18
N HIS A 514 8.34 -2.23 -11.76
CA HIS A 514 9.39 -3.14 -11.35
C HIS A 514 10.80 -2.60 -11.69
N ILE A 515 11.00 -2.05 -12.89
CA ILE A 515 12.27 -1.41 -13.27
C ILE A 515 12.57 -0.23 -12.33
N MET A 516 11.59 0.64 -12.07
CA MET A 516 11.80 1.80 -11.19
C MET A 516 12.14 1.39 -9.76
N ARG A 517 11.53 0.32 -9.26
CA ARG A 517 11.85 -0.24 -7.95
C ARG A 517 13.32 -0.65 -7.82
N LEU A 518 13.91 -1.17 -8.90
CA LEU A 518 15.33 -1.56 -8.96
C LEU A 518 16.29 -0.37 -9.09
N LEU A 519 15.85 0.74 -9.70
CA LEU A 519 16.68 1.92 -9.93
C LEU A 519 16.70 2.90 -8.75
N GLY A 520 15.56 3.15 -8.11
CA GLY A 520 15.43 4.22 -7.11
C GLY A 520 14.58 3.89 -5.89
N GLY A 521 14.14 2.64 -5.71
CA GLY A 521 13.44 2.17 -4.52
C GLY A 521 11.94 2.06 -4.66
N ALA A 522 11.27 1.64 -3.58
CA ALA A 522 9.85 1.35 -3.59
C ALA A 522 8.98 2.44 -2.96
N GLN A 523 9.61 3.57 -2.58
CA GLN A 523 8.89 4.72 -2.04
C GLN A 523 7.82 5.21 -3.03
N PRO A 524 6.53 5.25 -2.66
CA PRO A 524 5.44 5.60 -3.58
C PRO A 524 5.64 6.94 -4.29
N ARG A 525 6.09 7.97 -3.57
CA ARG A 525 6.44 9.29 -4.14
C ARG A 525 7.48 9.28 -5.26
N PHE A 526 8.37 8.29 -5.29
CA PHE A 526 9.33 8.09 -6.37
C PHE A 526 8.75 7.10 -7.37
N LEU A 527 8.31 5.94 -6.88
CA LEU A 527 7.89 4.79 -7.66
C LEU A 527 6.74 5.15 -8.60
N VAL A 528 5.67 5.78 -8.11
CA VAL A 528 4.49 6.08 -8.93
C VAL A 528 4.83 7.09 -10.03
N PRO A 529 5.37 8.30 -9.77
CA PRO A 529 5.69 9.25 -10.83
C PRO A 529 6.80 8.76 -11.77
N ALA A 530 7.85 8.13 -11.25
CA ALA A 530 8.93 7.61 -12.10
C ALA A 530 8.43 6.48 -13.01
N SER A 531 7.48 5.66 -12.54
CA SER A 531 6.85 4.62 -13.38
C SER A 531 5.98 5.24 -14.46
N MET A 532 5.17 6.26 -14.11
CA MET A 532 4.39 7.02 -15.09
C MET A 532 5.30 7.60 -16.19
N LEU A 533 6.40 8.24 -15.81
CA LEU A 533 7.39 8.80 -16.75
C LEU A 533 8.05 7.73 -17.61
N LEU A 534 8.43 6.57 -17.03
CA LEU A 534 8.93 5.46 -17.85
C LEU A 534 7.84 4.96 -18.82
N GLY A 535 6.58 4.91 -18.38
CA GLY A 535 5.43 4.55 -19.21
C GLY A 535 5.25 5.48 -20.41
N VAL A 536 5.47 6.80 -20.23
CA VAL A 536 5.43 7.81 -21.31
C VAL A 536 6.34 7.45 -22.47
N ALA A 537 7.53 6.92 -22.20
CA ALA A 537 8.44 6.48 -23.26
C ALA A 537 8.18 5.02 -23.69
N PHE A 538 7.94 4.13 -22.74
CA PHE A 538 7.91 2.69 -22.97
C PHE A 538 6.82 2.25 -23.95
N LEU A 539 5.60 2.75 -23.79
CA LEU A 539 4.47 2.31 -24.63
C LEU A 539 4.60 2.81 -26.09
N PRO A 540 4.88 4.09 -26.37
CA PRO A 540 5.15 4.56 -27.74
C PRO A 540 6.35 3.89 -28.41
N LEU A 541 7.38 3.52 -27.64
CA LEU A 541 8.52 2.77 -28.18
C LEU A 541 8.12 1.35 -28.60
N CYS A 542 7.32 0.66 -27.78
CA CYS A 542 6.79 -0.65 -28.15
C CYS A 542 5.95 -0.57 -29.42
N ASP A 543 5.11 0.47 -29.55
CA ASP A 543 4.31 0.71 -30.75
C ASP A 543 5.19 1.00 -31.99
N SER A 544 6.25 1.79 -31.81
CA SER A 544 7.22 2.09 -32.86
C SER A 544 8.00 0.87 -33.33
N LEU A 545 8.38 -0.02 -32.42
CA LEU A 545 9.00 -1.31 -32.75
C LEU A 545 8.07 -2.15 -33.63
N GLY A 546 6.76 -2.11 -33.39
CA GLY A 546 5.78 -2.82 -34.21
C GLY A 546 5.74 -2.34 -35.65
N ARG A 547 5.86 -1.03 -35.84
CA ARG A 547 5.92 -0.39 -37.17
C ARG A 547 7.20 -0.75 -37.93
N ILE A 548 8.32 -0.88 -37.23
CA ILE A 548 9.61 -1.27 -37.84
C ILE A 548 9.61 -2.76 -38.23
N LEU A 549 9.12 -3.63 -37.33
CA LEU A 549 9.18 -5.09 -37.51
C LEU A 549 8.35 -5.58 -38.70
N SER A 550 7.26 -4.89 -39.05
CA SER A 550 6.51 -5.23 -40.25
C SER A 550 5.89 -3.98 -40.89
N ALA A 551 6.58 -3.46 -41.90
CA ALA A 551 6.13 -2.29 -42.66
C ALA A 551 4.83 -2.53 -43.45
N GLN A 552 4.43 -3.79 -43.69
CA GLN A 552 3.19 -4.15 -44.41
C GLN A 552 2.07 -4.66 -43.49
N ARG A 553 2.36 -5.03 -42.25
CA ARG A 553 1.37 -5.51 -41.27
C ARG A 553 1.61 -4.82 -39.94
N GLU A 554 0.75 -3.87 -39.57
CA GLU A 554 0.89 -3.20 -38.28
C GLU A 554 0.69 -4.22 -37.13
N VAL A 555 1.79 -4.58 -36.47
CA VAL A 555 1.76 -5.49 -35.33
C VAL A 555 1.11 -4.76 -34.15
N PRO A 556 0.05 -5.31 -33.52
CA PRO A 556 -0.59 -4.69 -32.37
C PRO A 556 0.39 -4.51 -31.21
N VAL A 557 0.38 -3.33 -30.59
CA VAL A 557 1.32 -2.98 -29.52
C VAL A 557 1.24 -3.95 -28.33
N GLY A 558 0.05 -4.50 -28.02
CA GLY A 558 -0.13 -5.44 -26.92
C GLY A 558 0.65 -6.75 -27.11
N VAL A 559 0.86 -7.18 -28.36
CA VAL A 559 1.72 -8.35 -28.68
C VAL A 559 3.17 -8.05 -28.32
N ILE A 560 3.64 -6.84 -28.61
CA ILE A 560 5.04 -6.42 -28.39
C ILE A 560 5.31 -6.21 -26.91
N THR A 561 4.40 -5.54 -26.20
CA THR A 561 4.55 -5.36 -24.74
C THR A 561 4.54 -6.70 -24.02
N ALA A 562 3.75 -7.69 -24.47
CA ALA A 562 3.78 -9.04 -23.95
C ALA A 562 5.09 -9.79 -24.27
N ALA A 563 5.54 -9.72 -25.53
CA ALA A 563 6.77 -10.36 -25.98
C ALA A 563 8.02 -9.83 -25.25
N LEU A 564 8.06 -8.55 -24.90
CA LEU A 564 9.15 -7.95 -24.14
C LEU A 564 8.96 -8.12 -22.62
N GLY A 565 7.74 -7.92 -22.13
CA GLY A 565 7.45 -7.86 -20.70
C GLY A 565 7.52 -9.21 -20.00
N ALA A 566 7.02 -10.28 -20.63
CA ALA A 566 7.00 -11.61 -20.00
C ALA A 566 8.41 -12.17 -19.76
N PRO A 567 9.35 -12.18 -20.74
CA PRO A 567 10.71 -12.65 -20.51
C PRO A 567 11.47 -11.79 -19.50
N LEU A 568 11.28 -10.47 -19.54
CA LEU A 568 11.93 -9.56 -18.61
C LEU A 568 11.51 -9.85 -17.16
N LEU A 569 10.21 -9.97 -16.89
CA LEU A 569 9.71 -10.31 -15.56
C LEU A 569 10.22 -11.68 -15.10
N PHE A 570 10.20 -12.68 -15.98
CA PHE A 570 10.70 -14.01 -15.66
C PHE A 570 12.18 -14.00 -15.25
N LEU A 571 13.04 -13.31 -16.02
CA LEU A 571 14.46 -13.14 -15.71
C LEU A 571 14.69 -12.40 -14.38
N LEU A 572 13.86 -11.41 -14.07
CA LEU A 572 13.96 -10.63 -12.84
C LEU A 572 13.54 -11.45 -11.61
N VAL A 573 12.51 -12.28 -11.73
CA VAL A 573 12.10 -13.21 -10.66
C VAL A 573 13.21 -14.23 -10.38
N LEU A 574 13.82 -14.82 -11.41
CA LEU A 574 14.93 -15.78 -11.27
C LEU A 574 16.16 -15.18 -10.56
N ARG A 575 16.48 -13.91 -10.82
CA ARG A 575 17.60 -13.22 -10.15
C ARG A 575 17.36 -13.01 -8.66
N ARG A 576 16.10 -12.84 -8.23
CA ARG A 576 15.75 -12.66 -6.81
C ARG A 576 15.88 -13.96 -6.02
N SER A 577 15.58 -15.11 -6.64
CA SER A 577 15.72 -16.43 -6.02
C SER A 577 17.17 -16.85 -5.77
N ARG A 578 18.16 -16.26 -6.46
CA ARG A 578 19.59 -16.55 -6.26
C ARG A 578 20.27 -15.70 -5.18
N ARG A 579 19.54 -14.75 -4.58
CA ARG A 579 20.04 -13.84 -3.53
C ARG A 579 19.40 -14.08 -2.15
N ARG A 580 18.42 -14.98 -2.10
CA ARG A 580 18.01 -15.66 -0.86
C ARG A 580 18.81 -16.95 -0.80
#